data_AF-A0A348V0M1-F1
#
_entry.id   AF-A0A348V0M1-F1
#
_cell.length_a   1.000
_cell.length_b   1.000
_cell.length_c   1.000
_cell.angle_alpha   90.00
_cell.angle_beta   90.00
_cell.angle_gamma   90.00
#
_symmetry.space_group_name_H-M   'P 1'
#
loop_
_entity.id
_entity.type
_entity.pdbx_description
1 polymer ?
#
loop_
_entity_poly.entity_id
_entity_poly.type
_entity_poly.pdbx_seq_one_letter_code
_entity_poly.pdbx_strand_id
1 'polypeptide(L)'
;MARIYEDLSVVIRRSKVALMVLAALLLLVLIFYWKIQVLDHQKYWKMAEANRIREFPLSAPRGLILDRQKVILAENVPSFKVSLVREAVTDYDRTLEGLSQLLGLSQEDLRKRIDRYRLLPTFEPIVIKDNLKLEEVSIIEARKDEFPEIKLEVEPRRFYPFGQTGAHLIGYLQEVSVDELRTQPEKRWRAGEMVGKAGLEKQYNDQLSGRDGKVQEMVDSLGRPRAEISRTEPQPGHNLELTIDFDLQKKAEELLLGREGAIVALDPRSGDCLVWASSPSYDPNHFISRFSANEWLAIINDPGKPLENRVIRGLYSPGSTFKIVMALAALNEGVITENSTFFCSGSIEIYNKEFACWFKPGHGLLNLPEAIKNSCNVYFYQLGRRLDIDTIAAYARMMGLGQKTEVDLPGEKEGLVPSTDWKRKFLRQAWFPGETISVAIGQGPLLVTPLQMAYLTSLVASRGKKIRPHLVKSREDQPAVSRIDLPESIIEKVVEGMWRSVNNQGTGQGAYQPGFDVCGKTGSTQLISRETAERLTQRGGELKKTHSWFTGFAPRDNPEIVVTVLVEFGGMGGQTAAPIAGQIFKAYREKYVRQTDIQRD
;
A
#
# COMPACT_ATOMS: atom_id res chain seq x y z
N MET A 1 -10.48 -108.97 31.49
CA MET A 1 -10.83 -107.64 32.05
C MET A 1 -9.54 -106.90 32.37
N ALA A 2 -9.23 -105.82 31.67
CA ALA A 2 -8.21 -104.86 32.10
C ALA A 2 -8.90 -103.49 32.14
N ARG A 3 -9.23 -103.01 33.34
CA ARG A 3 -9.66 -101.62 33.54
C ARG A 3 -8.39 -100.78 33.68
N ILE A 4 -8.08 -100.04 32.62
CA ILE A 4 -7.07 -98.97 32.66
C ILE A 4 -7.70 -97.84 33.47
N TYR A 5 -7.18 -97.56 34.67
CA TYR A 5 -7.51 -96.34 35.41
C TYR A 5 -6.64 -95.22 34.81
N GLU A 6 -7.25 -94.30 34.07
CA GLU A 6 -6.57 -93.05 33.67
C GLU A 6 -6.48 -92.11 34.89
N ASP A 7 -5.25 -91.77 35.27
CA ASP A 7 -4.96 -90.85 36.37
C ASP A 7 -5.26 -89.39 35.96
N LEU A 8 -6.49 -88.95 36.23
CA LEU A 8 -6.99 -87.60 35.96
C LEU A 8 -6.43 -86.50 36.88
N SER A 9 -5.61 -86.85 37.87
CA SER A 9 -5.10 -85.89 38.87
C SER A 9 -4.27 -84.75 38.25
N VAL A 10 -3.51 -85.04 37.19
CA VAL A 10 -2.70 -84.06 36.45
C VAL A 10 -3.59 -83.06 35.70
N VAL A 11 -4.68 -83.52 35.10
CA VAL A 11 -5.64 -82.69 34.37
C VAL A 11 -6.37 -81.75 35.32
N ILE A 12 -6.82 -82.27 36.47
CA ILE A 12 -7.50 -81.48 37.52
C ILE A 12 -6.56 -80.42 38.12
N ARG A 13 -5.28 -80.73 38.32
CA ARG A 13 -4.30 -79.75 38.80
C ARG A 13 -4.04 -78.66 37.77
N ARG A 14 -3.90 -79.01 36.48
CA ARG A 14 -3.71 -78.03 35.40
C ARG A 14 -4.94 -77.14 35.21
N SER A 15 -6.15 -77.68 35.31
CA SER A 15 -7.39 -76.89 35.21
C SER A 15 -7.57 -75.93 36.38
N LYS A 16 -7.24 -76.34 37.62
CA LYS A 16 -7.23 -75.44 38.79
C LYS A 16 -6.21 -74.31 38.65
N VAL A 17 -5.01 -74.60 38.16
CA VAL A 17 -3.99 -73.56 37.91
C VAL A 17 -4.47 -72.60 36.82
N ALA A 18 -5.02 -73.11 35.72
CA ALA A 18 -5.60 -72.26 34.68
C ALA A 18 -6.74 -71.38 35.20
N LEU A 19 -7.63 -71.92 36.05
CA LEU A 19 -8.71 -71.17 36.68
C LEU A 19 -8.19 -70.08 37.62
N MET A 20 -7.14 -70.36 38.40
CA MET A 20 -6.52 -69.36 39.28
C MET A 20 -5.84 -68.24 38.49
N VAL A 21 -5.16 -68.57 37.40
CA VAL A 21 -4.55 -67.57 36.50
C VAL A 21 -5.64 -66.71 35.85
N LEU A 22 -6.73 -67.33 35.39
CA LEU A 22 -7.88 -66.60 34.83
C LEU A 22 -8.55 -65.69 35.86
N ALA A 23 -8.74 -66.17 37.09
CA ALA A 23 -9.31 -65.38 38.18
C ALA A 23 -8.41 -64.21 38.57
N ALA A 24 -7.09 -64.41 38.61
CA ALA A 24 -6.13 -63.35 38.87
C ALA A 24 -6.13 -62.29 37.75
N LEU A 25 -6.22 -62.69 36.49
CA LEU A 25 -6.36 -61.78 35.35
C LEU A 25 -7.66 -60.99 35.42
N LEU A 26 -8.79 -61.62 35.73
CA LEU A 26 -10.08 -60.96 35.92
C LEU A 26 -10.03 -59.94 37.06
N LEU A 27 -9.41 -60.30 38.18
CA LEU A 27 -9.23 -59.39 39.32
C LEU A 27 -8.37 -58.19 38.92
N LEU A 28 -7.30 -58.40 38.15
CA LEU A 28 -6.46 -57.33 37.64
C LEU A 28 -7.26 -56.37 36.75
N VAL A 29 -8.05 -56.89 35.81
CA VAL A 29 -8.93 -56.10 34.94
C VAL A 29 -9.95 -55.30 35.76
N LEU A 30 -10.54 -55.90 36.80
CA LEU A 30 -11.47 -55.22 37.72
C LEU A 30 -10.80 -54.08 38.49
N ILE A 31 -9.57 -54.28 38.97
CA ILE A 31 -8.80 -53.24 39.66
C ILE A 31 -8.49 -52.08 38.71
N PHE A 32 -8.08 -52.37 37.47
CA PHE A 32 -7.85 -51.35 36.45
C PHE A 32 -9.14 -50.61 36.07
N TYR A 33 -10.25 -51.33 35.94
CA TYR A 33 -11.56 -50.75 35.67
C TYR A 33 -12.00 -49.81 36.80
N TRP A 34 -11.88 -50.25 38.06
CA TRP A 34 -12.18 -49.43 39.24
C TRP A 34 -11.29 -48.18 39.30
N LYS A 35 -9.99 -48.32 39.00
CA LYS A 35 -9.08 -47.17 38.93
C LYS A 35 -9.57 -46.14 37.90
N ILE A 36 -9.90 -46.57 36.68
CA ILE A 36 -10.35 -45.66 35.61
C ILE A 36 -11.70 -45.01 35.98
N GLN A 37 -12.64 -45.80 36.48
CA GLN A 37 -14.02 -45.35 36.73
C GLN A 37 -14.19 -44.56 38.03
N VAL A 38 -13.37 -44.81 39.05
CA VAL A 38 -13.55 -44.22 40.40
C VAL A 38 -12.41 -43.27 40.75
N LEU A 39 -11.15 -43.74 40.68
CA LEU A 39 -10.00 -42.89 41.06
C LEU A 39 -9.76 -41.78 40.03
N ASP A 40 -9.76 -42.14 38.74
CA ASP A 40 -9.45 -41.22 37.65
C ASP A 40 -10.70 -40.59 37.00
N HIS A 41 -11.90 -40.77 37.60
CA HIS A 41 -13.17 -40.26 37.06
C HIS A 41 -13.09 -38.78 36.67
N GLN A 42 -12.66 -37.91 37.58
CA GLN A 42 -12.64 -36.47 37.34
C GLN A 42 -11.70 -36.09 36.18
N LYS A 43 -10.60 -36.84 36.01
CA LYS A 43 -9.64 -36.64 34.93
C LYS A 43 -10.27 -37.02 33.59
N TYR A 44 -10.83 -38.22 33.50
CA TYR A 44 -11.44 -38.72 32.27
C TYR A 44 -12.74 -37.98 31.92
N TRP A 45 -13.51 -37.55 32.92
CA TRP A 45 -14.67 -36.68 32.74
C TRP A 45 -14.29 -35.33 32.15
N LYS A 46 -13.26 -34.66 32.71
CA LYS A 46 -12.77 -33.38 32.15
C LYS A 46 -12.21 -33.55 30.73
N MET A 47 -11.50 -34.65 30.45
CA MET A 47 -11.03 -34.96 29.10
C MET A 47 -12.18 -35.25 28.13
N ALA A 48 -13.21 -35.97 28.58
CA ALA A 48 -14.41 -36.23 27.79
C ALA A 48 -15.20 -34.93 27.52
N GLU A 49 -15.32 -34.05 28.51
CA GLU A 49 -15.99 -32.76 28.36
C GLU A 49 -15.22 -31.83 27.43
N ALA A 50 -13.89 -31.77 27.56
CA ALA A 50 -13.02 -31.00 26.65
C ALA A 50 -13.08 -31.52 25.21
N ASN A 51 -13.32 -32.82 25.00
CA ASN A 51 -13.53 -33.40 23.68
C ASN A 51 -14.95 -33.12 23.14
N ARG A 52 -15.93 -32.94 24.04
CA ARG A 52 -17.34 -32.70 23.71
C ARG A 52 -17.61 -31.23 23.37
N ILE A 53 -16.86 -30.30 23.94
CA ILE A 53 -17.00 -28.85 23.69
C ILE A 53 -16.00 -28.41 22.63
N ARG A 54 -16.49 -27.87 21.51
CA ARG A 54 -15.67 -27.28 20.45
C ARG A 54 -15.89 -25.77 20.40
N GLU A 55 -14.79 -25.02 20.31
CA GLU A 55 -14.85 -23.58 20.05
C GLU A 55 -14.65 -23.31 18.57
N PHE A 56 -15.61 -22.64 17.94
CA PHE A 56 -15.50 -22.14 16.58
C PHE A 56 -15.40 -20.61 16.59
N PRO A 57 -14.45 -20.02 15.86
CA PRO A 57 -14.34 -18.58 15.82
C PRO A 57 -15.42 -17.94 14.93
N LEU A 58 -15.92 -16.79 15.37
CA LEU A 58 -16.80 -15.93 14.57
C LEU A 58 -15.99 -14.72 14.11
N SER A 59 -15.66 -14.67 12.82
CA SER A 59 -14.84 -13.60 12.25
C SER A 59 -15.53 -12.24 12.39
N ALA A 60 -14.80 -11.25 12.87
CA ALA A 60 -15.30 -9.89 12.97
C ALA A 60 -15.34 -9.19 11.59
N PRO A 61 -16.40 -8.42 11.31
CA PRO A 61 -16.40 -7.57 10.14
C PRO A 61 -15.36 -6.47 10.32
N ARG A 62 -14.52 -6.26 9.30
CA ARG A 62 -13.52 -5.19 9.34
C ARG A 62 -14.19 -3.82 9.32
N GLY A 63 -13.52 -2.81 9.87
CA GLY A 63 -13.97 -1.42 9.76
C GLY A 63 -14.09 -0.97 8.30
N LEU A 64 -15.10 -0.17 7.97
CA LEU A 64 -15.28 0.41 6.64
C LEU A 64 -14.19 1.47 6.38
N ILE A 65 -13.74 1.59 5.13
CA ILE A 65 -12.90 2.72 4.70
C ILE A 65 -13.79 3.64 3.87
N LEU A 66 -13.91 4.89 4.33
CA LEU A 66 -14.80 5.90 3.79
C LEU A 66 -13.98 7.08 3.28
N ASP A 67 -14.35 7.65 2.14
CA ASP A 67 -13.76 8.92 1.70
C ASP A 67 -14.26 10.11 2.55
N ARG A 68 -13.81 11.32 2.22
CA ARG A 68 -14.20 12.52 2.97
C ARG A 68 -15.70 12.87 2.86
N GLN A 69 -16.38 12.38 1.81
CA GLN A 69 -17.82 12.50 1.55
C GLN A 69 -18.64 11.28 2.01
N LYS A 70 -18.03 10.33 2.74
CA LYS A 70 -18.65 9.07 3.21
C LYS A 70 -18.95 8.04 2.11
N VAL A 71 -18.35 8.17 0.93
CA VAL A 71 -18.35 7.12 -0.09
C VAL A 71 -17.55 5.93 0.42
N ILE A 72 -18.13 4.73 0.36
CA ILE A 72 -17.50 3.52 0.89
C ILE A 72 -16.50 2.98 -0.13
N LEU A 73 -15.21 3.08 0.20
CA LEU A 73 -14.09 2.63 -0.66
C LEU A 73 -13.71 1.17 -0.39
N ALA A 74 -13.92 0.71 0.85
CA ALA A 74 -13.77 -0.70 1.21
C ALA A 74 -14.85 -1.10 2.22
N GLU A 75 -15.58 -2.16 1.88
CA GLU A 75 -16.69 -2.70 2.67
C GLU A 75 -16.53 -4.19 2.94
N ASN A 76 -17.49 -4.77 3.65
CA ASN A 76 -17.54 -6.22 3.84
C ASN A 76 -18.85 -6.75 3.26
N VAL A 77 -18.73 -7.77 2.42
CA VAL A 77 -19.88 -8.50 1.85
C VAL A 77 -19.94 -9.89 2.45
N PRO A 78 -21.14 -10.48 2.65
CA PRO A 78 -21.26 -11.88 3.02
C PRO A 78 -20.60 -12.76 1.97
N SER A 79 -19.76 -13.69 2.41
CA SER A 79 -19.16 -14.71 1.57
C SER A 79 -19.36 -16.08 2.17
N PHE A 80 -19.59 -17.06 1.31
CA PHE A 80 -19.74 -18.44 1.71
C PHE A 80 -18.43 -19.18 1.44
N LYS A 81 -17.98 -19.94 2.43
CA LYS A 81 -16.85 -20.86 2.28
C LYS A 81 -17.25 -22.26 2.69
N VAL A 82 -16.54 -23.23 2.14
CA VAL A 82 -16.69 -24.64 2.45
C VAL A 82 -15.40 -25.16 3.06
N SER A 83 -15.53 -25.72 4.26
CA SER A 83 -14.44 -26.23 5.07
C SER A 83 -14.59 -27.75 5.24
N LEU A 84 -13.47 -28.48 5.29
CA LEU A 84 -13.43 -29.92 5.53
C LEU A 84 -12.95 -30.20 6.95
N VAL A 85 -13.72 -31.02 7.67
CA VAL A 85 -13.33 -31.56 8.98
C VAL A 85 -12.77 -32.97 8.76
N ARG A 86 -11.45 -33.12 8.92
CA ARG A 86 -10.75 -34.38 8.63
C ARG A 86 -11.19 -35.54 9.54
N GLU A 87 -11.61 -35.23 10.76
CA GLU A 87 -12.11 -36.23 11.72
C GLU A 87 -13.37 -36.95 11.22
N ALA A 88 -14.20 -36.30 10.40
CA ALA A 88 -15.42 -36.87 9.84
C ALA A 88 -15.18 -37.63 8.53
N VAL A 89 -13.96 -37.62 7.98
CA VAL A 89 -13.61 -38.31 6.73
C VAL A 89 -13.46 -39.80 7.00
N THR A 90 -14.34 -40.62 6.42
CA THR A 90 -14.31 -42.08 6.55
C THR A 90 -13.49 -42.76 5.46
N ASP A 91 -13.59 -42.28 4.22
CA ASP A 91 -12.86 -42.76 3.06
C ASP A 91 -12.24 -41.58 2.30
N TYR A 92 -10.93 -41.43 2.44
CA TYR A 92 -10.22 -40.25 1.95
C TYR A 92 -10.28 -40.11 0.42
N ASP A 93 -10.11 -41.21 -0.33
CA ASP A 93 -10.07 -41.15 -1.79
C ASP A 93 -11.48 -40.94 -2.36
N ARG A 94 -12.50 -41.59 -1.78
CA ARG A 94 -13.90 -41.36 -2.16
C ARG A 94 -14.36 -39.95 -1.84
N THR A 95 -14.02 -39.42 -0.66
CA THR A 95 -14.33 -38.04 -0.28
C THR A 95 -13.67 -37.05 -1.24
N LEU A 96 -12.40 -37.27 -1.60
CA LEU A 96 -11.70 -36.42 -2.58
C LEU A 96 -12.36 -36.43 -3.96
N GLU A 97 -12.77 -37.60 -4.45
CA GLU A 97 -13.46 -37.71 -5.73
C GLU A 97 -14.82 -36.99 -5.70
N GLY A 98 -15.61 -37.22 -4.66
CA GLY A 98 -16.91 -36.57 -4.48
C GLY A 98 -16.79 -35.05 -4.35
N LEU A 99 -15.83 -34.56 -3.56
CA LEU A 99 -15.52 -33.14 -3.41
C LEU A 99 -15.03 -32.50 -4.71
N SER A 100 -14.20 -33.22 -5.45
CA SER A 100 -13.70 -32.77 -6.75
C SER A 100 -14.85 -32.53 -7.73
N GLN A 101 -15.80 -33.46 -7.80
CA GLN A 101 -17.01 -33.32 -8.63
C GLN A 101 -17.95 -32.23 -8.12
N LEU A 102 -18.15 -32.14 -6.80
CA LEU A 102 -19.06 -31.17 -6.17
C LEU A 102 -18.57 -29.72 -6.33
N LEU A 103 -17.26 -29.50 -6.15
CA LEU A 103 -16.66 -28.17 -6.10
C LEU A 103 -15.99 -27.74 -7.41
N GLY A 104 -15.89 -28.65 -8.39
CA GLY A 104 -15.21 -28.42 -9.66
C GLY A 104 -13.69 -28.18 -9.50
N LEU A 105 -13.08 -28.77 -8.47
CA LEU A 105 -11.65 -28.65 -8.18
C LEU A 105 -10.90 -29.91 -8.60
N SER A 106 -9.64 -29.78 -9.01
CA SER A 106 -8.81 -30.97 -9.29
C SER A 106 -8.51 -31.71 -7.98
N GLN A 107 -8.45 -33.05 -8.03
CA GLN A 107 -8.10 -33.85 -6.86
C GLN A 107 -6.69 -33.54 -6.37
N GLU A 108 -5.76 -33.20 -7.28
CA GLU A 108 -4.39 -32.82 -6.92
C GLU A 108 -4.36 -31.53 -6.09
N ASP A 109 -5.15 -30.52 -6.48
CA ASP A 109 -5.25 -29.26 -5.73
C ASP A 109 -5.90 -29.47 -4.36
N LEU A 110 -6.95 -30.28 -4.28
CA LEU A 110 -7.58 -30.65 -3.02
C LEU A 110 -6.59 -31.34 -2.09
N ARG A 111 -5.84 -32.32 -2.59
CA ARG A 111 -4.83 -33.04 -1.82
C ARG A 111 -3.73 -32.11 -1.31
N LYS A 112 -3.19 -31.24 -2.17
CA LYS A 112 -2.21 -30.22 -1.78
C LYS A 112 -2.74 -29.28 -0.69
N ARG A 113 -4.02 -28.88 -0.78
CA ARG A 113 -4.67 -28.01 0.22
C ARG A 113 -4.80 -28.71 1.57
N ILE A 114 -5.23 -29.97 1.59
CA ILE A 114 -5.36 -30.75 2.81
C ILE A 114 -3.98 -31.03 3.42
N ASP A 115 -3.01 -31.42 2.60
CA ASP A 115 -1.66 -31.77 3.05
C ASP A 115 -0.90 -30.56 3.65
N ARG A 116 -1.18 -29.33 3.17
CA ARG A 116 -0.60 -28.10 3.73
C ARG A 116 -0.89 -27.94 5.22
N TYR A 117 -2.06 -28.37 5.67
CA TYR A 117 -2.51 -28.25 7.07
C TYR A 117 -2.49 -29.59 7.80
N ARG A 118 -1.72 -30.57 7.31
CA ARG A 118 -1.65 -31.92 7.90
C ARG A 118 -1.28 -31.90 9.39
N LEU A 119 -0.45 -30.93 9.80
CA LEU A 119 0.02 -30.74 11.17
C LEU A 119 -1.03 -30.13 12.13
N LEU A 120 -2.09 -29.52 11.60
CA LEU A 120 -3.19 -29.03 12.44
C LEU A 120 -3.94 -30.22 13.08
N PRO A 121 -4.63 -30.04 14.20
CA PRO A 121 -5.54 -31.06 14.73
C PRO A 121 -6.61 -31.47 13.71
N THR A 122 -7.01 -32.75 13.72
CA THR A 122 -7.96 -33.31 12.73
C THR A 122 -9.36 -32.73 12.81
N PHE A 123 -9.72 -32.15 13.96
CA PHE A 123 -11.01 -31.51 14.21
C PHE A 123 -11.05 -30.05 13.74
N GLU A 124 -9.91 -29.43 13.41
CA GLU A 124 -9.90 -28.07 12.88
C GLU A 124 -10.38 -28.07 11.43
N PRO A 125 -11.42 -27.28 11.08
CA PRO A 125 -11.89 -27.17 9.71
C PRO A 125 -10.83 -26.57 8.80
N ILE A 126 -10.56 -27.22 7.67
CA ILE A 126 -9.65 -26.71 6.63
C ILE A 126 -10.50 -26.11 5.52
N VAL A 127 -10.35 -24.81 5.25
CA VAL A 127 -11.05 -24.16 4.14
C VAL A 127 -10.60 -24.76 2.81
N ILE A 128 -11.51 -25.46 2.14
CA ILE A 128 -11.28 -26.08 0.84
C ILE A 128 -11.51 -25.08 -0.27
N LYS A 129 -12.65 -24.39 -0.25
CA LYS A 129 -13.01 -23.40 -1.26
C LYS A 129 -13.73 -22.23 -0.59
N ASP A 130 -13.39 -21.03 -1.01
CA ASP A 130 -13.92 -19.76 -0.55
C ASP A 130 -14.68 -19.06 -1.69
N ASN A 131 -15.42 -18.01 -1.35
CA ASN A 131 -16.17 -17.18 -2.32
C ASN A 131 -17.13 -18.00 -3.21
N LEU A 132 -17.87 -18.93 -2.60
CA LEU A 132 -18.85 -19.75 -3.29
C LEU A 132 -20.00 -18.87 -3.81
N LYS A 133 -20.43 -19.14 -5.04
CA LYS A 133 -21.65 -18.54 -5.58
C LYS A 133 -22.88 -19.19 -4.95
N LEU A 134 -24.01 -18.49 -4.99
CA LEU A 134 -25.26 -18.98 -4.38
C LEU A 134 -25.72 -20.31 -5.02
N GLU A 135 -25.43 -20.53 -6.31
CA GLU A 135 -25.71 -21.79 -6.98
C GLU A 135 -24.89 -22.95 -6.38
N GLU A 136 -23.60 -22.72 -6.11
CA GLU A 136 -22.71 -23.71 -5.49
C GLU A 136 -23.12 -24.01 -4.05
N VAL A 137 -23.47 -22.96 -3.29
CA VAL A 137 -24.01 -23.08 -1.94
C VAL A 137 -25.27 -23.95 -1.92
N SER A 138 -26.17 -23.73 -2.87
CA SER A 138 -27.42 -24.49 -2.99
C SER A 138 -27.16 -25.97 -3.28
N ILE A 139 -26.19 -26.27 -4.15
CA ILE A 139 -25.80 -27.66 -4.47
C ILE A 139 -25.17 -28.35 -3.25
N ILE A 140 -24.30 -27.65 -2.51
CA ILE A 140 -23.64 -28.18 -1.31
C ILE A 140 -24.67 -28.45 -0.21
N GLU A 141 -25.56 -27.50 0.09
CA GLU A 141 -26.59 -27.69 1.12
C GLU A 141 -27.59 -28.79 0.75
N ALA A 142 -27.95 -28.94 -0.53
CA ALA A 142 -28.84 -30.02 -0.97
C ALA A 142 -28.23 -31.43 -0.80
N ARG A 143 -26.89 -31.54 -0.73
CA ARG A 143 -26.15 -32.81 -0.57
C ARG A 143 -25.42 -32.92 0.76
N LYS A 144 -25.77 -32.09 1.74
CA LYS A 144 -25.10 -32.02 3.04
C LYS A 144 -25.07 -33.36 3.78
N ASP A 145 -26.11 -34.16 3.63
CA ASP A 145 -26.19 -35.51 4.22
C ASP A 145 -25.27 -36.53 3.53
N GLU A 146 -24.91 -36.31 2.27
CA GLU A 146 -23.95 -37.15 1.53
C GLU A 146 -22.51 -36.87 1.95
N PHE A 147 -22.23 -35.65 2.41
CA PHE A 147 -20.88 -35.17 2.78
C PHE A 147 -20.85 -34.58 4.20
N PRO A 148 -21.03 -35.40 5.25
CA PRO A 148 -21.02 -34.94 6.65
C PRO A 148 -19.69 -34.29 7.09
N GLU A 149 -18.59 -34.56 6.38
CA GLU A 149 -17.28 -33.97 6.59
C GLU A 149 -17.16 -32.51 6.15
N ILE A 150 -18.15 -31.99 5.40
CA ILE A 150 -18.17 -30.64 4.89
C ILE A 150 -18.96 -29.71 5.82
N LYS A 151 -18.39 -28.54 6.10
CA LYS A 151 -19.07 -27.43 6.78
C LYS A 151 -19.16 -26.22 5.86
N LEU A 152 -20.38 -25.76 5.60
CA LEU A 152 -20.62 -24.48 4.95
C LEU A 152 -20.66 -23.39 6.03
N GLU A 153 -19.86 -22.33 5.82
CA GLU A 153 -19.72 -21.23 6.77
C GLU A 153 -19.94 -19.90 6.06
N VAL A 154 -20.61 -18.97 6.73
CA VAL A 154 -20.77 -17.59 6.27
C VAL A 154 -19.75 -16.72 7.00
N GLU A 155 -18.96 -15.97 6.25
CA GLU A 155 -18.00 -15.02 6.83
C GLU A 155 -18.05 -13.66 6.11
N PRO A 156 -17.77 -12.56 6.83
CA PRO A 156 -17.58 -11.27 6.20
C PRO A 156 -16.29 -11.30 5.36
N ARG A 157 -16.42 -11.05 4.05
CA ARG A 157 -15.29 -10.91 3.14
C ARG A 157 -15.11 -9.45 2.77
N ARG A 158 -13.86 -8.98 2.78
CA ARG A 158 -13.52 -7.64 2.30
C ARG A 158 -13.90 -7.49 0.83
N PHE A 159 -14.43 -6.34 0.43
CA PHE A 159 -14.77 -6.02 -0.95
C PHE A 159 -14.45 -4.55 -1.24
N TYR A 160 -13.91 -4.29 -2.43
CA TYR A 160 -13.56 -2.96 -2.89
C TYR A 160 -14.47 -2.58 -4.07
N PRO A 161 -15.53 -1.78 -3.84
CA PRO A 161 -16.57 -1.53 -4.85
C PRO A 161 -16.07 -0.89 -6.15
N PHE A 162 -14.97 -0.13 -6.07
CA PHE A 162 -14.42 0.62 -7.19
C PHE A 162 -13.18 -0.04 -7.83
N GLY A 163 -12.90 -1.31 -7.50
CA GLY A 163 -11.80 -2.08 -8.08
C GLY A 163 -10.47 -1.36 -7.99
N GLN A 164 -9.91 -0.96 -9.14
CA GLN A 164 -8.57 -0.34 -9.23
C GLN A 164 -8.48 1.05 -8.59
N THR A 165 -9.61 1.73 -8.37
CA THR A 165 -9.62 3.09 -7.85
C THR A 165 -9.19 3.13 -6.39
N GLY A 166 -8.14 3.90 -6.11
CA GLY A 166 -7.53 4.01 -4.80
C GLY A 166 -6.73 2.79 -4.36
N ALA A 167 -6.43 1.82 -5.24
CA ALA A 167 -5.80 0.56 -4.85
C ALA A 167 -4.47 0.72 -4.11
N HIS A 168 -3.57 1.61 -4.55
CA HIS A 168 -2.28 1.83 -3.87
C HIS A 168 -2.38 2.55 -2.53
N LEU A 169 -3.47 3.30 -2.35
CA LEU A 169 -3.81 3.98 -1.12
C LEU A 169 -4.42 2.99 -0.13
N ILE A 170 -5.51 2.33 -0.52
CA ILE A 170 -6.27 1.41 0.33
C ILE A 170 -5.41 0.18 0.64
N GLY A 171 -4.77 -0.37 -0.39
CA GLY A 171 -4.02 -1.61 -0.32
C GLY A 171 -4.92 -2.82 -0.45
N TYR A 172 -4.41 -3.95 0.01
CA TYR A 172 -5.10 -5.24 -0.09
C TYR A 172 -4.78 -6.13 1.10
N LEU A 173 -5.64 -7.14 1.28
CA LEU A 173 -5.47 -8.20 2.27
C LEU A 173 -4.82 -9.42 1.60
N GLN A 174 -4.07 -10.20 2.38
CA GLN A 174 -3.72 -11.59 2.03
C GLN A 174 -3.70 -12.44 3.29
N GLU A 175 -3.79 -13.76 3.10
CA GLU A 175 -3.61 -14.73 4.17
C GLU A 175 -2.24 -14.51 4.84
N VAL A 176 -2.22 -14.59 6.18
CA VAL A 176 -0.97 -14.53 6.93
C VAL A 176 -0.07 -15.70 6.55
N SER A 177 1.20 -15.40 6.25
CA SER A 177 2.18 -16.43 5.91
C SER A 177 2.69 -17.14 7.18
N VAL A 178 3.20 -18.36 7.01
CA VAL A 178 3.82 -19.13 8.10
C VAL A 178 5.00 -18.38 8.71
N ASP A 179 5.77 -17.65 7.90
CA ASP A 179 6.88 -16.83 8.38
C ASP A 179 6.41 -15.65 9.23
N GLU A 180 5.30 -15.01 8.87
CA GLU A 180 4.72 -13.92 9.67
C GLU A 180 4.18 -14.42 11.01
N LEU A 181 3.51 -15.57 11.04
CA LEU A 181 3.08 -16.21 12.29
C LEU A 181 4.25 -16.49 13.23
N ARG A 182 5.41 -16.86 12.67
CA ARG A 182 6.63 -17.15 13.44
C ARG A 182 7.38 -15.88 13.89
N THR A 183 7.40 -14.85 13.05
CA THR A 183 8.20 -13.64 13.28
C THR A 183 7.46 -12.55 14.05
N GLN A 184 6.13 -12.59 14.09
CA GLN A 184 5.27 -11.63 14.78
C GLN A 184 4.27 -12.31 15.74
N PRO A 185 4.75 -13.12 16.72
CA PRO A 185 3.87 -13.82 17.65
C PRO A 185 3.01 -12.87 18.51
N GLU A 186 3.45 -11.63 18.71
CA GLU A 186 2.73 -10.59 19.44
C GLU A 186 1.40 -10.19 18.78
N LYS A 187 1.28 -10.37 17.46
CA LYS A 187 0.07 -10.03 16.70
C LYS A 187 -1.07 -11.04 16.89
N ARG A 188 -0.78 -12.23 17.43
CA ARG A 188 -1.75 -13.32 17.70
C ARG A 188 -2.61 -13.69 16.48
N TRP A 189 -2.09 -13.51 15.28
CA TRP A 189 -2.75 -13.95 14.05
C TRP A 189 -2.92 -15.46 14.03
N ARG A 190 -3.94 -15.91 13.30
CA ARG A 190 -4.24 -17.34 13.12
C ARG A 190 -3.94 -17.77 11.69
N ALA A 191 -3.56 -19.03 11.50
CA ALA A 191 -3.44 -19.59 10.15
C ALA A 191 -4.78 -19.44 9.40
N GLY A 192 -4.73 -18.98 8.15
CA GLY A 192 -5.93 -18.65 7.38
C GLY A 192 -6.47 -17.24 7.58
N GLU A 193 -5.97 -16.46 8.54
CA GLU A 193 -6.44 -15.10 8.79
C GLU A 193 -5.98 -14.13 7.71
N MET A 194 -6.90 -13.30 7.22
CA MET A 194 -6.62 -12.24 6.24
C MET A 194 -6.09 -11.00 6.95
N VAL A 195 -4.90 -10.53 6.57
CA VAL A 195 -4.22 -9.36 7.15
C VAL A 195 -3.83 -8.36 6.08
N GLY A 196 -3.81 -7.07 6.44
CA GLY A 196 -3.41 -6.00 5.51
C GLY A 196 -1.95 -6.08 5.11
N LYS A 197 -1.68 -6.15 3.79
CA LYS A 197 -0.32 -6.28 3.24
C LYS A 197 0.24 -5.00 2.64
N ALA A 198 -0.63 -4.09 2.21
CA ALA A 198 -0.28 -2.81 1.61
C ALA A 198 -1.22 -1.71 2.08
N GLY A 199 -0.87 -0.46 1.77
CA GLY A 199 -1.76 0.68 1.93
C GLY A 199 -2.22 0.92 3.37
N LEU A 200 -3.40 1.53 3.49
CA LEU A 200 -4.11 1.76 4.74
C LEU A 200 -4.53 0.46 5.43
N GLU A 201 -4.89 -0.58 4.66
CA GLU A 201 -5.20 -1.91 5.20
C GLU A 201 -4.06 -2.44 6.06
N LYS A 202 -2.80 -2.23 5.65
CA LYS A 202 -1.63 -2.59 6.46
C LYS A 202 -1.36 -1.62 7.61
N GLN A 203 -1.38 -0.31 7.35
CA GLN A 203 -1.06 0.71 8.34
C GLN A 203 -2.00 0.65 9.55
N TYR A 204 -3.30 0.46 9.28
CA TYR A 204 -4.37 0.50 10.26
C TYR A 204 -4.99 -0.87 10.51
N ASN A 205 -4.27 -1.96 10.20
CA ASN A 205 -4.78 -3.33 10.34
C ASN A 205 -5.39 -3.58 11.73
N ASP A 206 -4.71 -3.15 12.80
CA ASP A 206 -5.13 -3.38 14.18
C ASP A 206 -6.42 -2.61 14.55
N GLN A 207 -6.68 -1.46 13.90
CA GLN A 207 -7.92 -0.71 14.08
C GLN A 207 -9.06 -1.32 13.24
N LEU A 208 -8.73 -1.74 12.02
CA LEU A 208 -9.66 -2.28 11.03
C LEU A 208 -10.10 -3.72 11.33
N SER A 209 -9.26 -4.58 11.93
CA SER A 209 -9.53 -6.01 12.07
C SER A 209 -10.72 -6.34 12.97
N GLY A 210 -11.05 -5.47 13.93
CA GLY A 210 -12.05 -5.77 14.96
C GLY A 210 -11.57 -6.84 15.94
N ARG A 211 -12.50 -7.42 16.70
CA ARG A 211 -12.25 -8.51 17.63
C ARG A 211 -13.18 -9.67 17.34
N ASP A 212 -12.60 -10.81 16.99
CA ASP A 212 -13.35 -12.02 16.67
C ASP A 212 -14.18 -12.49 17.88
N GLY A 213 -15.37 -12.95 17.58
CA GLY A 213 -16.23 -13.65 18.50
C GLY A 213 -15.91 -15.15 18.54
N LYS A 214 -16.72 -15.89 19.27
CA LYS A 214 -16.63 -17.35 19.30
C LYS A 214 -17.98 -17.98 19.62
N VAL A 215 -18.21 -19.15 19.04
CA VAL A 215 -19.33 -20.03 19.35
C VAL A 215 -18.77 -21.30 19.97
N GLN A 216 -19.33 -21.74 21.09
CA GLN A 216 -19.02 -23.01 21.72
C GLN A 216 -20.14 -23.99 21.42
N GLU A 217 -19.84 -25.08 20.72
CA GLU A 217 -20.81 -26.12 20.37
C GLU A 217 -20.46 -27.43 21.08
N MET A 218 -21.48 -28.12 21.56
CA MET A 218 -21.39 -29.50 21.99
C MET A 218 -21.43 -30.40 20.76
N VAL A 219 -20.43 -31.25 20.55
CA VAL A 219 -20.38 -32.21 19.45
C VAL A 219 -20.57 -33.64 19.92
N ASP A 220 -21.12 -34.49 19.06
CA ASP A 220 -21.18 -35.94 19.30
C ASP A 220 -19.86 -36.66 18.98
N SER A 221 -19.81 -37.98 19.17
CA SER A 221 -18.62 -38.80 18.88
C SER A 221 -18.21 -38.84 17.40
N LEU A 222 -19.06 -38.31 16.51
CA LEU A 222 -18.80 -38.16 15.08
C LEU A 222 -18.49 -36.70 14.70
N GLY A 223 -18.33 -35.81 15.69
CA GLY A 223 -18.00 -34.39 15.49
C GLY A 223 -19.18 -33.51 15.07
N ARG A 224 -20.42 -34.02 15.09
CA ARG A 224 -21.59 -33.25 14.64
C ARG A 224 -22.11 -32.33 15.74
N PRO A 225 -22.43 -31.06 15.44
CA PRO A 225 -22.96 -30.13 16.43
C PRO A 225 -24.34 -30.59 16.92
N ARG A 226 -24.51 -30.65 18.23
CA ARG A 226 -25.75 -31.04 18.94
C ARG A 226 -26.45 -29.87 19.59
N ALA A 227 -25.68 -28.96 20.19
CA ALA A 227 -26.21 -27.80 20.90
C ALA A 227 -25.15 -26.69 21.02
N GLU A 228 -25.57 -25.45 20.88
CA GLU A 228 -24.75 -24.29 21.23
C GLU A 228 -24.76 -24.12 22.76
N ILE A 229 -23.58 -24.00 23.37
CA ILE A 229 -23.39 -23.83 24.82
C ILE A 229 -23.28 -22.34 25.15
N SER A 230 -22.47 -21.61 24.39
CA SER A 230 -22.29 -20.18 24.56
C SER A 230 -21.87 -19.53 23.24
N ARG A 231 -22.21 -18.25 23.10
CA ARG A 231 -21.85 -17.44 21.95
C ARG A 231 -21.41 -16.06 22.40
N THR A 232 -20.28 -15.64 21.88
CA THR A 232 -19.74 -14.28 22.00
C THR A 232 -19.76 -13.67 20.62
N GLU A 233 -20.58 -12.65 20.41
CA GLU A 233 -20.64 -11.96 19.12
C GLU A 233 -19.32 -11.22 18.83
N PRO A 234 -18.88 -11.19 17.56
CA PRO A 234 -17.71 -10.41 17.18
C PRO A 234 -17.96 -8.90 17.32
N GLN A 235 -16.90 -8.15 17.61
CA GLN A 235 -16.91 -6.69 17.61
C GLN A 235 -16.33 -6.16 16.29
N PRO A 236 -17.06 -5.33 15.54
CA PRO A 236 -16.55 -4.75 14.30
C PRO A 236 -15.28 -3.93 14.52
N GLY A 237 -14.43 -3.88 13.49
CA GLY A 237 -13.32 -2.93 13.45
C GLY A 237 -13.79 -1.48 13.37
N HIS A 238 -12.89 -0.55 13.72
CA HIS A 238 -13.15 0.88 13.61
C HIS A 238 -13.12 1.33 12.16
N ASN A 239 -14.12 2.13 11.77
CA ASN A 239 -14.15 2.74 10.45
C ASN A 239 -13.06 3.80 10.33
N LEU A 240 -12.43 3.87 9.15
CA LEU A 240 -11.51 4.94 8.79
C LEU A 240 -12.21 5.95 7.89
N GLU A 241 -12.08 7.22 8.23
CA GLU A 241 -12.54 8.33 7.40
C GLU A 241 -11.34 9.00 6.77
N LEU A 242 -11.29 9.01 5.44
CA LEU A 242 -10.17 9.57 4.71
C LEU A 242 -10.37 11.04 4.38
N THR A 243 -9.26 11.72 4.10
CA THR A 243 -9.21 13.08 3.55
C THR A 243 -9.42 13.11 2.03
N ILE A 244 -9.32 11.94 1.39
CA ILE A 244 -9.44 11.76 -0.06
C ILE A 244 -10.83 12.14 -0.53
N ASP A 245 -10.88 12.82 -1.67
CA ASP A 245 -12.09 13.14 -2.40
C ASP A 245 -12.27 12.12 -3.54
N PHE A 246 -13.32 11.31 -3.47
CA PHE A 246 -13.52 10.22 -4.44
C PHE A 246 -13.63 10.73 -5.89
N ASP A 247 -14.33 11.84 -6.13
CA ASP A 247 -14.53 12.36 -7.48
C ASP A 247 -13.21 12.88 -8.08
N LEU A 248 -12.39 13.58 -7.27
CA LEU A 248 -11.08 14.05 -7.71
C LEU A 248 -10.10 12.88 -7.89
N GLN A 249 -10.14 11.88 -7.01
CA GLN A 249 -9.32 10.67 -7.11
C GLN A 249 -9.61 9.94 -8.42
N LYS A 250 -10.88 9.66 -8.70
CA LYS A 250 -11.32 8.98 -9.93
C LYS A 250 -10.88 9.78 -11.17
N LYS A 251 -11.07 11.10 -11.16
CA LYS A 251 -10.64 11.96 -12.25
C LYS A 251 -9.13 11.91 -12.48
N ALA A 252 -8.34 11.86 -11.41
CA ALA A 252 -6.89 11.78 -11.51
C ALA A 252 -6.42 10.44 -12.12
N GLU A 253 -7.04 9.34 -11.75
CA GLU A 253 -6.74 8.02 -12.32
C GLU A 253 -7.14 7.93 -13.80
N GLU A 254 -8.31 8.48 -14.18
CA GLU A 254 -8.73 8.59 -15.58
C GLU A 254 -7.70 9.37 -16.43
N LEU A 255 -7.11 10.43 -15.87
CA LEU A 255 -6.08 11.24 -16.55
C LEU A 255 -4.74 10.52 -16.70
N LEU A 256 -4.48 9.49 -15.88
CA LEU A 256 -3.30 8.63 -15.97
C LEU A 256 -3.55 7.35 -16.77
N LEU A 257 -4.76 7.10 -17.27
CA LEU A 257 -5.07 5.89 -18.01
C LEU A 257 -4.13 5.73 -19.23
N GLY A 258 -3.50 4.56 -19.35
CA GLY A 258 -2.51 4.27 -20.40
C GLY A 258 -1.17 4.97 -20.22
N ARG A 259 -0.91 5.56 -19.05
CA ARG A 259 0.34 6.27 -18.71
C ARG A 259 0.87 5.78 -17.37
N GLU A 260 2.17 5.58 -17.29
CA GLU A 260 2.83 5.34 -16.01
C GLU A 260 3.08 6.68 -15.31
N GLY A 261 2.77 6.79 -14.03
CA GLY A 261 2.89 8.07 -13.34
C GLY A 261 2.19 8.14 -11.99
N ALA A 262 2.15 9.34 -11.44
CA ALA A 262 1.51 9.64 -10.17
C ALA A 262 0.91 11.04 -10.16
N ILE A 263 -0.22 11.20 -9.48
CA ILE A 263 -0.83 12.51 -9.18
C ILE A 263 -1.10 12.56 -7.69
N VAL A 264 -0.65 13.64 -7.05
CA VAL A 264 -0.89 13.90 -5.63
C VAL A 264 -1.52 15.27 -5.52
N ALA A 265 -2.59 15.38 -4.75
CA ALA A 265 -3.14 16.67 -4.36
C ALA A 265 -3.26 16.80 -2.84
N LEU A 266 -2.84 17.94 -2.30
CA LEU A 266 -2.84 18.23 -0.87
C LEU A 266 -3.61 19.53 -0.59
N ASP A 267 -4.30 19.62 0.54
CA ASP A 267 -4.70 20.91 1.11
C ASP A 267 -3.51 21.50 1.89
N PRO A 268 -2.93 22.64 1.47
CA PRO A 268 -1.76 23.22 2.14
C PRO A 268 -2.07 23.82 3.51
N ARG A 269 -3.33 23.88 3.94
CA ARG A 269 -3.76 24.45 5.23
C ARG A 269 -3.82 23.39 6.32
N SER A 270 -4.24 22.19 5.97
CA SER A 270 -4.43 21.08 6.92
C SER A 270 -3.47 19.90 6.69
N GLY A 271 -2.92 19.74 5.49
CA GLY A 271 -2.16 18.56 5.10
C GLY A 271 -3.05 17.42 4.60
N ASP A 272 -4.35 17.65 4.41
CA ASP A 272 -5.27 16.66 3.88
C ASP A 272 -4.83 16.21 2.48
N CYS A 273 -4.59 14.92 2.30
CA CYS A 273 -4.39 14.33 0.98
C CYS A 273 -5.75 14.20 0.28
N LEU A 274 -5.97 14.98 -0.77
CA LEU A 274 -7.21 15.01 -1.55
C LEU A 274 -7.21 14.00 -2.69
N VAL A 275 -6.04 13.78 -3.30
CA VAL A 275 -5.82 12.84 -4.41
C VAL A 275 -4.52 12.07 -4.18
N TRP A 276 -4.57 10.77 -4.43
CA TRP A 276 -3.48 9.81 -4.34
C TRP A 276 -3.54 8.81 -5.50
N ALA A 277 -3.21 9.24 -6.72
CA ALA A 277 -3.26 8.39 -7.89
C ALA A 277 -1.86 7.87 -8.25
N SER A 278 -1.74 6.57 -8.52
CA SER A 278 -0.55 5.91 -9.04
C SER A 278 -0.97 4.98 -10.17
N SER A 279 -0.25 5.02 -11.29
CA SER A 279 -0.57 4.24 -12.48
C SER A 279 0.69 3.60 -13.05
N PRO A 280 0.63 2.34 -13.54
CA PRO A 280 -0.55 1.46 -13.63
C PRO A 280 -1.05 0.99 -12.25
N SER A 281 -2.34 0.65 -12.17
CA SER A 281 -2.99 0.16 -10.95
C SER A 281 -3.32 -1.34 -11.04
N TYR A 282 -3.87 -1.89 -9.96
CA TYR A 282 -4.31 -3.27 -9.84
C TYR A 282 -5.65 -3.32 -9.11
N ASP A 283 -6.43 -4.38 -9.31
CA ASP A 283 -7.67 -4.57 -8.55
C ASP A 283 -7.35 -5.35 -7.25
N PRO A 284 -7.52 -4.73 -6.07
CA PRO A 284 -7.26 -5.36 -4.78
C PRO A 284 -8.21 -6.53 -4.49
N ASN A 285 -9.36 -6.63 -5.17
CA ASN A 285 -10.28 -7.77 -5.03
C ASN A 285 -9.64 -9.10 -5.45
N HIS A 286 -8.69 -9.08 -6.39
CA HIS A 286 -7.97 -10.30 -6.80
C HIS A 286 -7.13 -10.89 -5.66
N PHE A 287 -6.70 -10.07 -4.69
CA PHE A 287 -5.85 -10.50 -3.57
C PHE A 287 -6.63 -11.07 -2.39
N ILE A 288 -7.94 -10.85 -2.36
CA ILE A 288 -8.82 -11.36 -1.30
C ILE A 288 -9.09 -12.85 -1.51
N SER A 289 -9.24 -13.28 -2.76
CA SER A 289 -9.35 -14.69 -3.12
C SER A 289 -7.98 -15.35 -3.24
N ARG A 290 -7.93 -16.66 -3.02
CA ARG A 290 -6.70 -17.45 -3.22
C ARG A 290 -6.22 -17.38 -4.68
N PHE A 291 -5.04 -16.81 -4.89
CA PHE A 291 -4.38 -16.73 -6.20
C PHE A 291 -3.85 -18.09 -6.68
N SER A 292 -3.93 -18.31 -7.99
CA SER A 292 -3.05 -19.26 -8.65
C SER A 292 -1.62 -18.70 -8.75
N ALA A 293 -0.63 -19.58 -8.80
CA ALA A 293 0.77 -19.17 -8.98
C ALA A 293 0.98 -18.36 -10.28
N ASN A 294 0.20 -18.64 -11.32
CA ASN A 294 0.30 -17.97 -12.62
C ASN A 294 -0.21 -16.52 -12.56
N GLU A 295 -1.32 -16.27 -11.88
CA GLU A 295 -1.85 -14.90 -11.70
C GLU A 295 -0.89 -14.03 -10.89
N TRP A 296 -0.30 -14.59 -9.83
CA TRP A 296 0.71 -13.91 -9.03
C TRP A 296 1.96 -13.55 -9.86
N LEU A 297 2.44 -14.50 -10.67
CA LEU A 297 3.58 -14.28 -11.56
C LEU A 297 3.26 -13.25 -12.66
N ALA A 298 2.03 -13.20 -13.15
CA ALA A 298 1.61 -12.19 -14.13
C ALA A 298 1.71 -10.77 -13.56
N ILE A 299 1.26 -10.57 -12.32
CA ILE A 299 1.30 -9.24 -11.66
C ILE A 299 2.73 -8.83 -11.32
N ILE A 300 3.56 -9.73 -10.81
CA ILE A 300 4.94 -9.41 -10.41
C ILE A 300 5.84 -9.15 -11.61
N ASN A 301 5.69 -9.94 -12.68
CA ASN A 301 6.53 -9.82 -13.86
C ASN A 301 6.02 -8.77 -14.85
N ASP A 302 4.92 -8.09 -14.53
CA ASP A 302 4.41 -6.98 -15.34
C ASP A 302 5.47 -5.85 -15.41
N PRO A 303 5.91 -5.45 -16.62
CA PRO A 303 6.95 -4.44 -16.79
C PRO A 303 6.55 -3.07 -16.23
N GLY A 304 5.26 -2.76 -16.20
CA GLY A 304 4.69 -1.53 -15.65
C GLY A 304 4.63 -1.51 -14.12
N LYS A 305 4.98 -2.62 -13.45
CA LYS A 305 5.06 -2.74 -11.98
C LYS A 305 3.82 -2.16 -11.28
N PRO A 306 2.62 -2.73 -11.54
CA PRO A 306 1.35 -2.18 -11.06
C PRO A 306 1.27 -2.12 -9.53
N LEU A 307 2.00 -2.98 -8.79
CA LEU A 307 2.01 -2.94 -7.32
C LEU A 307 2.85 -1.80 -6.73
N GLU A 308 3.68 -1.11 -7.53
CA GLU A 308 4.52 -0.02 -7.05
C GLU A 308 3.70 1.25 -6.84
N ASN A 309 3.56 1.67 -5.57
CA ASN A 309 2.99 2.97 -5.22
C ASN A 309 3.99 4.09 -5.59
N ARG A 310 3.86 4.64 -6.79
CA ARG A 310 4.77 5.65 -7.35
C ARG A 310 4.77 6.95 -6.57
N VAL A 311 3.71 7.25 -5.81
CA VAL A 311 3.57 8.47 -5.01
C VAL A 311 4.63 8.56 -3.90
N ILE A 312 4.90 7.45 -3.20
CA ILE A 312 5.82 7.39 -2.04
C ILE A 312 7.05 6.52 -2.25
N ARG A 313 7.05 5.64 -3.25
CA ARG A 313 8.16 4.70 -3.51
C ARG A 313 8.86 4.95 -4.83
N GLY A 314 8.24 5.68 -5.74
CA GLY A 314 8.87 6.09 -6.99
C GLY A 314 9.94 7.15 -6.69
N LEU A 315 11.17 6.85 -7.09
CA LEU A 315 12.32 7.74 -6.91
C LEU A 315 12.75 8.29 -8.26
N TYR A 316 12.64 9.60 -8.41
CA TYR A 316 12.84 10.25 -9.69
C TYR A 316 13.66 11.52 -9.50
N SER A 317 14.42 11.88 -10.52
CA SER A 317 15.06 13.19 -10.52
C SER A 317 14.01 14.28 -10.80
N PRO A 318 13.88 15.30 -9.93
CA PRO A 318 12.82 16.32 -10.01
C PRO A 318 12.97 17.24 -11.22
N GLY A 319 14.18 17.36 -11.77
CA GLY A 319 14.46 18.30 -12.85
C GLY A 319 14.13 19.73 -12.43
N SER A 320 13.56 20.51 -13.35
CA SER A 320 13.32 21.94 -13.13
C SER A 320 12.34 22.29 -12.00
N THR A 321 11.63 21.33 -11.39
CA THR A 321 10.84 21.61 -10.18
C THR A 321 11.74 21.91 -8.97
N PHE A 322 12.96 21.36 -8.93
CA PHE A 322 13.95 21.63 -7.88
C PHE A 322 14.47 23.07 -7.88
N LYS A 323 14.28 23.80 -8.99
CA LYS A 323 14.67 25.21 -9.10
C LYS A 323 13.96 26.11 -8.07
N ILE A 324 12.83 25.66 -7.52
CA ILE A 324 12.16 26.32 -6.39
C ILE A 324 13.11 26.38 -5.18
N VAL A 325 13.70 25.24 -4.80
CA VAL A 325 14.67 25.14 -3.69
C VAL A 325 15.87 26.04 -3.97
N MET A 326 16.42 25.96 -5.18
CA MET A 326 17.59 26.77 -5.58
C MET A 326 17.31 28.28 -5.53
N ALA A 327 16.12 28.72 -5.95
CA ALA A 327 15.74 30.12 -5.93
C ALA A 327 15.64 30.65 -4.50
N LEU A 328 14.99 29.89 -3.62
CA LEU A 328 14.86 30.21 -2.20
C LEU A 328 16.22 30.26 -1.50
N ALA A 329 17.07 29.24 -1.72
CA ALA A 329 18.42 29.18 -1.16
C ALA A 329 19.28 30.37 -1.62
N ALA A 330 19.29 30.68 -2.91
CA ALA A 330 20.14 31.75 -3.45
C ALA A 330 19.72 33.15 -2.98
N LEU A 331 18.41 33.38 -2.77
CA LEU A 331 17.91 34.63 -2.19
C LEU A 331 18.26 34.73 -0.69
N ASN A 332 18.06 33.65 0.07
CA ASN A 332 18.28 33.67 1.52
C ASN A 332 19.76 33.78 1.89
N GLU A 333 20.64 33.13 1.14
CA GLU A 333 22.10 33.25 1.29
C GLU A 333 22.65 34.59 0.76
N GLY A 334 21.80 35.47 0.20
CA GLY A 334 22.23 36.76 -0.36
C GLY A 334 23.13 36.65 -1.60
N VAL A 335 23.21 35.45 -2.21
CA VAL A 335 24.00 35.18 -3.42
C VAL A 335 23.44 35.89 -4.65
N ILE A 336 22.13 36.16 -4.62
CA ILE A 336 21.42 37.06 -5.52
C ILE A 336 20.53 38.01 -4.74
N THR A 337 20.20 39.13 -5.36
CA THR A 337 19.20 40.10 -4.90
C THR A 337 18.02 40.10 -5.87
N GLU A 338 16.95 40.82 -5.54
CA GLU A 338 15.79 40.99 -6.42
C GLU A 338 16.13 41.59 -7.79
N ASN A 339 17.21 42.38 -7.85
CA ASN A 339 17.68 43.05 -9.06
C ASN A 339 18.76 42.27 -9.81
N SER A 340 19.17 41.10 -9.30
CA SER A 340 20.22 40.31 -9.94
C SER A 340 19.73 39.71 -11.25
N THR A 341 20.39 40.09 -12.34
CA THR A 341 20.11 39.59 -13.69
C THR A 341 21.24 38.75 -14.24
N PHE A 342 20.89 37.73 -15.03
CA PHE A 342 21.86 36.92 -15.78
C PHE A 342 21.46 36.81 -17.25
N PHE A 343 22.46 36.86 -18.13
CA PHE A 343 22.27 36.67 -19.56
C PHE A 343 22.31 35.19 -19.93
N CYS A 344 21.35 34.74 -20.75
CA CYS A 344 21.28 33.39 -21.29
C CYS A 344 21.40 33.44 -22.82
N SER A 345 22.54 33.00 -23.34
CA SER A 345 22.84 32.84 -24.78
C SER A 345 22.43 31.47 -25.33
N GLY A 346 21.71 30.65 -24.55
CA GLY A 346 21.33 29.29 -24.93
C GLY A 346 22.27 28.20 -24.39
N SER A 347 23.50 28.54 -23.99
CA SER A 347 24.39 27.68 -23.22
C SER A 347 25.34 28.52 -22.35
N ILE A 348 26.11 27.87 -21.47
CA ILE A 348 27.17 28.50 -20.69
C ILE A 348 28.32 27.51 -20.50
N GLU A 349 29.55 28.00 -20.56
CA GLU A 349 30.73 27.20 -20.25
C GLU A 349 31.10 27.37 -18.77
N ILE A 350 31.19 26.26 -18.05
CA ILE A 350 31.58 26.22 -16.64
C ILE A 350 32.58 25.07 -16.45
N TYR A 351 33.73 25.36 -15.86
CA TYR A 351 34.82 24.39 -15.66
C TYR A 351 35.23 23.64 -16.95
N ASN A 352 35.40 24.38 -18.05
CA ASN A 352 35.75 23.87 -19.40
C ASN A 352 34.76 22.84 -19.95
N LYS A 353 33.49 22.91 -19.51
CA LYS A 353 32.40 22.08 -19.99
C LYS A 353 31.21 22.95 -20.37
N GLU A 354 30.63 22.68 -21.53
CA GLU A 354 29.42 23.36 -21.98
C GLU A 354 28.18 22.77 -21.29
N PHE A 355 27.36 23.66 -20.72
CA PHE A 355 26.05 23.35 -20.17
C PHE A 355 24.96 24.04 -20.99
N ALA A 356 24.17 23.25 -21.72
CA ALA A 356 23.10 23.76 -22.57
C ALA A 356 21.87 24.19 -21.75
N CYS A 357 21.23 25.26 -22.21
CA CYS A 357 19.86 25.59 -21.87
C CYS A 357 18.89 24.73 -22.70
N TRP A 358 17.66 24.56 -22.21
CA TRP A 358 16.62 23.87 -22.98
C TRP A 358 16.17 24.68 -24.20
N PHE A 359 16.25 26.01 -24.13
CA PHE A 359 15.92 26.91 -25.23
C PHE A 359 17.19 27.38 -25.94
N LYS A 360 17.43 26.83 -27.15
CA LYS A 360 18.67 27.04 -27.92
C LYS A 360 18.95 28.49 -28.29
N PRO A 361 17.96 29.32 -28.69
CA PRO A 361 18.22 30.73 -29.00
C PRO A 361 18.66 31.57 -27.79
N GLY A 362 18.51 31.05 -26.57
CA GLY A 362 18.76 31.79 -25.35
C GLY A 362 17.57 32.64 -24.92
N HIS A 363 17.51 32.94 -23.62
CA HIS A 363 16.41 33.70 -23.04
C HIS A 363 16.75 35.19 -22.86
N GLY A 364 17.92 35.64 -23.30
CA GLY A 364 18.39 37.00 -23.09
C GLY A 364 18.68 37.30 -21.61
N LEU A 365 18.52 38.56 -21.22
CA LEU A 365 18.73 39.01 -19.84
C LEU A 365 17.49 38.69 -18.99
N LEU A 366 17.67 37.94 -17.90
CA LEU A 366 16.58 37.49 -17.02
C LEU A 366 16.86 37.88 -15.57
N ASN A 367 15.82 38.33 -14.86
CA ASN A 367 15.78 38.33 -13.39
C ASN A 367 15.19 36.99 -12.88
N LEU A 368 15.10 36.82 -11.55
CA LEU A 368 14.65 35.55 -10.96
C LEU A 368 13.20 35.17 -11.37
N PRO A 369 12.18 36.04 -11.27
CA PRO A 369 10.82 35.69 -11.72
C PRO A 369 10.77 35.25 -13.19
N GLU A 370 11.48 35.94 -14.09
CA GLU A 370 11.54 35.55 -15.51
C GLU A 370 12.31 34.24 -15.72
N ALA A 371 13.35 33.98 -14.92
CA ALA A 371 14.08 32.72 -14.95
C ALA A 371 13.24 31.53 -14.50
N ILE A 372 12.36 31.72 -13.50
CA ILE A 372 11.39 30.70 -13.05
C ILE A 372 10.31 30.50 -14.11
N LYS A 373 9.71 31.59 -14.63
CA LYS A 373 8.69 31.58 -15.68
C LYS A 373 9.12 30.77 -16.90
N ASN A 374 10.30 31.11 -17.45
CA ASN A 374 10.87 30.49 -18.64
C ASN A 374 11.71 29.24 -18.32
N SER A 375 11.82 28.85 -17.04
CA SER A 375 12.61 27.70 -16.60
C SER A 375 14.06 27.71 -17.13
N CYS A 376 14.70 28.88 -17.20
CA CYS A 376 16.02 29.02 -17.83
C CYS A 376 17.09 28.19 -17.09
N ASN A 377 17.82 27.29 -17.76
CA ASN A 377 18.84 26.50 -17.05
C ASN A 377 20.08 27.32 -16.72
N VAL A 378 20.51 28.21 -17.62
CA VAL A 378 21.73 29.02 -17.46
C VAL A 378 21.67 29.92 -16.23
N TYR A 379 20.50 30.46 -15.89
CA TYR A 379 20.32 31.23 -14.66
C TYR A 379 20.63 30.35 -13.43
N PHE A 380 20.07 29.14 -13.37
CA PHE A 380 20.26 28.23 -12.23
C PHE A 380 21.63 27.54 -12.21
N TYR A 381 22.29 27.35 -13.36
CA TYR A 381 23.70 26.95 -13.39
C TYR A 381 24.60 28.00 -12.72
N GLN A 382 24.31 29.29 -12.92
CA GLN A 382 25.03 30.36 -12.24
C GLN A 382 24.77 30.38 -10.74
N LEU A 383 23.53 30.07 -10.30
CA LEU A 383 23.25 29.87 -8.88
C LEU A 383 24.03 28.69 -8.31
N GLY A 384 24.02 27.55 -8.99
CA GLY A 384 24.77 26.34 -8.58
C GLY A 384 26.29 26.51 -8.60
N ARG A 385 26.82 27.50 -9.32
CA ARG A 385 28.25 27.87 -9.24
C ARG A 385 28.57 28.70 -8.01
N ARG A 386 27.59 29.46 -7.50
CA ARG A 386 27.77 30.37 -6.35
C ARG A 386 27.36 29.75 -5.02
N LEU A 387 26.51 28.73 -5.05
CA LEU A 387 26.13 27.92 -3.90
C LEU A 387 26.93 26.62 -3.89
N ASP A 388 27.47 26.24 -2.74
CA ASP A 388 28.06 24.92 -2.55
C ASP A 388 26.97 23.83 -2.40
N ILE A 389 27.36 22.57 -2.61
CA ILE A 389 26.43 21.44 -2.59
C ILE A 389 25.83 21.20 -1.20
N ASP A 390 26.55 21.49 -0.12
CA ASP A 390 26.10 21.18 1.23
C ASP A 390 25.07 22.21 1.70
N THR A 391 25.24 23.48 1.30
CA THR A 391 24.21 24.52 1.42
C THR A 391 22.96 24.11 0.64
N ILE A 392 23.08 23.71 -0.63
CA ILE A 392 21.93 23.23 -1.43
C ILE A 392 21.24 22.04 -0.73
N ALA A 393 22.02 21.11 -0.18
CA ALA A 393 21.50 19.95 0.53
C ALA A 393 20.76 20.34 1.81
N ALA A 394 21.27 21.32 2.57
CA ALA A 394 20.62 21.84 3.77
C ALA A 394 19.26 22.46 3.46
N TYR A 395 19.14 23.31 2.43
CA TYR A 395 17.86 23.87 2.01
C TYR A 395 16.88 22.81 1.50
N ALA A 396 17.35 21.87 0.68
CA ALA A 396 16.53 20.76 0.19
C ALA A 396 15.95 19.94 1.35
N ARG A 397 16.78 19.59 2.34
CA ARG A 397 16.36 18.87 3.55
C ARG A 397 15.43 19.68 4.44
N MET A 398 15.72 20.96 4.64
CA MET A 398 14.87 21.87 5.41
C MET A 398 13.44 21.96 4.83
N MET A 399 13.31 21.84 3.51
CA MET A 399 12.03 21.82 2.79
C MET A 399 11.43 20.42 2.62
N GLY A 400 11.98 19.39 3.26
CA GLY A 400 11.42 18.04 3.30
C GLY A 400 11.89 17.08 2.20
N LEU A 401 12.85 17.48 1.35
CA LEU A 401 13.44 16.56 0.36
C LEU A 401 14.53 15.69 1.02
N GLY A 402 14.66 14.44 0.60
CA GLY A 402 15.67 13.53 1.16
C GLY A 402 15.34 13.02 2.56
N GLN A 403 14.09 13.21 3.02
CA GLN A 403 13.55 12.75 4.30
C GLN A 403 12.12 12.26 4.12
N LYS A 404 11.64 11.37 4.99
CA LYS A 404 10.23 10.97 5.01
C LYS A 404 9.33 12.16 5.35
N THR A 405 8.22 12.29 4.64
CA THR A 405 7.16 13.25 5.01
C THR A 405 6.33 12.75 6.20
N GLU A 406 6.51 11.48 6.57
CA GLU A 406 5.79 10.80 7.64
C GLU A 406 4.30 10.67 7.34
N VAL A 407 3.90 10.63 6.08
CA VAL A 407 2.52 10.29 5.72
C VAL A 407 2.11 8.97 6.38
N ASP A 408 0.84 8.84 6.73
CA ASP A 408 0.19 7.68 7.33
C ASP A 408 0.02 6.49 6.36
N LEU A 409 1.08 6.19 5.61
CA LEU A 409 1.20 5.01 4.77
C LEU A 409 2.55 4.32 4.98
N PRO A 410 2.59 2.97 4.93
CA PRO A 410 3.82 2.25 5.17
C PRO A 410 4.71 2.26 3.93
N GLY A 411 6.02 2.22 4.16
CA GLY A 411 6.99 1.99 3.09
C GLY A 411 7.36 3.21 2.25
N GLU A 412 7.17 4.42 2.79
CA GLU A 412 7.69 5.66 2.21
C GLU A 412 9.22 5.59 2.04
N LYS A 413 9.72 5.95 0.85
CA LYS A 413 11.15 6.10 0.59
C LYS A 413 11.59 7.54 0.87
N GLU A 414 12.79 7.67 1.42
CA GLU A 414 13.34 8.96 1.86
C GLU A 414 13.85 9.83 0.70
N GLY A 415 14.00 9.27 -0.49
CA GLY A 415 14.69 9.96 -1.58
C GLY A 415 16.20 10.02 -1.36
N LEU A 416 16.87 10.87 -2.14
CA LEU A 416 18.30 11.10 -2.06
C LEU A 416 18.61 12.56 -2.37
N VAL A 417 19.12 13.28 -1.37
CA VAL A 417 19.70 14.62 -1.53
C VAL A 417 21.23 14.50 -1.44
N PRO A 418 21.96 14.74 -2.54
CA PRO A 418 23.41 14.60 -2.56
C PRO A 418 24.10 15.68 -1.71
N SER A 419 25.24 15.31 -1.12
CA SER A 419 26.12 16.15 -0.31
C SER A 419 27.54 15.62 -0.42
N THR A 420 28.53 16.40 0.03
CA THR A 420 29.92 15.94 0.11
C THR A 420 30.03 14.67 0.97
N ASP A 421 29.34 14.65 2.11
CA ASP A 421 29.26 13.53 3.03
C ASP A 421 28.65 12.27 2.42
N TRP A 422 27.52 12.44 1.71
CA TRP A 422 26.89 11.32 1.01
C TRP A 422 27.85 10.68 0.01
N LYS A 423 28.50 11.49 -0.83
CA LYS A 423 29.38 10.97 -1.88
C LYS A 423 30.60 10.27 -1.29
N ARG A 424 31.19 10.83 -0.23
CA ARG A 424 32.29 10.22 0.50
C ARG A 424 31.90 8.88 1.12
N LYS A 425 30.71 8.80 1.74
CA LYS A 425 30.24 7.59 2.43
C LYS A 425 29.86 6.46 1.46
N PHE A 426 29.10 6.77 0.41
CA PHE A 426 28.51 5.76 -0.47
C PHE A 426 29.34 5.47 -1.73
N LEU A 427 30.02 6.49 -2.28
CA LEU A 427 30.82 6.34 -3.50
C LEU A 427 32.33 6.36 -3.25
N ARG A 428 32.77 6.60 -2.00
CA ARG A 428 34.20 6.68 -1.62
C ARG A 428 34.99 7.67 -2.48
N GLN A 429 34.36 8.77 -2.87
CA GLN A 429 34.92 9.80 -3.74
C GLN A 429 34.66 11.20 -3.17
N ALA A 430 35.55 12.15 -3.49
CA ALA A 430 35.33 13.56 -3.22
C ALA A 430 34.26 14.15 -4.17
N TRP A 431 33.60 15.21 -3.73
CA TRP A 431 32.67 15.98 -4.57
C TRP A 431 33.43 16.88 -5.53
N PHE A 432 33.12 16.81 -6.83
CA PHE A 432 33.70 17.73 -7.82
C PHE A 432 32.74 18.90 -8.07
N PRO A 433 33.23 20.16 -8.11
CA PRO A 433 32.38 21.34 -8.28
C PRO A 433 31.47 21.31 -9.52
N GLY A 434 31.88 20.63 -10.60
CA GLY A 434 31.07 20.48 -11.81
C GLY A 434 29.79 19.65 -11.61
N GLU A 435 29.71 18.80 -10.59
CA GLU A 435 28.52 18.01 -10.28
C GLU A 435 27.39 18.87 -9.70
N THR A 436 27.75 19.93 -8.95
CA THR A 436 26.78 20.88 -8.38
C THR A 436 25.93 21.54 -9.47
N ILE A 437 26.52 21.79 -10.65
CA ILE A 437 25.82 22.43 -11.78
C ILE A 437 24.64 21.58 -12.28
N SER A 438 24.78 20.25 -12.30
CA SER A 438 23.69 19.35 -12.65
C SER A 438 22.64 19.26 -11.53
N VAL A 439 23.07 19.24 -10.26
CA VAL A 439 22.15 19.24 -9.11
C VAL A 439 21.31 20.52 -9.06
N ALA A 440 21.89 21.67 -9.43
CA ALA A 440 21.21 22.97 -9.43
C ALA A 440 19.98 23.05 -10.36
N ILE A 441 19.83 22.12 -11.30
CA ILE A 441 18.63 22.01 -12.15
C ILE A 441 17.81 20.75 -11.84
N GLY A 442 18.06 20.12 -10.69
CA GLY A 442 17.36 18.93 -10.21
C GLY A 442 17.76 17.63 -10.93
N GLN A 443 18.97 17.57 -11.47
CA GLN A 443 19.53 16.38 -12.12
C GLN A 443 20.74 15.84 -11.34
N GLY A 444 21.41 14.81 -11.88
CA GLY A 444 22.50 14.12 -11.19
C GLY A 444 21.94 13.09 -10.19
N PRO A 445 22.59 12.89 -9.04
CA PRO A 445 22.17 11.88 -8.06
C PRO A 445 20.95 12.27 -7.21
N LEU A 446 20.34 13.44 -7.44
CA LEU A 446 19.16 13.88 -6.73
C LEU A 446 17.94 13.02 -7.11
N LEU A 447 17.29 12.41 -6.12
CA LEU A 447 16.07 11.62 -6.28
C LEU A 447 15.03 12.04 -5.24
N VAL A 448 13.79 12.23 -5.66
CA VAL A 448 12.67 12.59 -4.79
C VAL A 448 11.43 11.78 -5.16
N THR A 449 10.48 11.72 -4.24
CA THR A 449 9.15 11.15 -4.50
C THR A 449 8.17 12.24 -4.96
N PRO A 450 7.10 11.89 -5.71
CA PRO A 450 6.01 12.82 -6.00
C PRO A 450 5.41 13.46 -4.74
N LEU A 451 5.27 12.71 -3.65
CA LEU A 451 4.78 13.25 -2.38
C LEU A 451 5.73 14.31 -1.80
N GLN A 452 7.04 14.09 -1.83
CA GLN A 452 8.03 15.09 -1.38
C GLN A 452 7.93 16.39 -2.19
N MET A 453 7.67 16.29 -3.50
CA MET A 453 7.46 17.47 -4.35
C MET A 453 6.14 18.20 -4.04
N ALA A 454 5.08 17.45 -3.75
CA ALA A 454 3.82 18.02 -3.27
C ALA A 454 4.00 18.71 -1.91
N TYR A 455 4.74 18.09 -0.99
CA TYR A 455 5.09 18.66 0.31
C TYR A 455 5.91 19.95 0.20
N LEU A 456 6.97 19.96 -0.62
CA LEU A 456 7.74 21.18 -0.93
C LEU A 456 6.83 22.30 -1.44
N THR A 457 5.90 21.96 -2.32
CA THR A 457 4.99 22.94 -2.92
C THR A 457 3.94 23.44 -1.93
N SER A 458 3.45 22.56 -1.06
CA SER A 458 2.59 22.89 0.06
C SER A 458 3.27 23.85 1.02
N LEU A 459 4.55 23.62 1.33
CA LEU A 459 5.35 24.52 2.14
C LEU A 459 5.48 25.92 1.50
N VAL A 460 5.69 25.99 0.18
CA VAL A 460 5.74 27.29 -0.53
C VAL A 460 4.37 27.97 -0.50
N ALA A 461 3.29 27.22 -0.78
CA ALA A 461 1.92 27.71 -0.75
C ALA A 461 1.51 28.25 0.64
N SER A 462 1.97 27.59 1.70
CA SER A 462 1.68 27.95 3.08
C SER A 462 2.65 29.00 3.67
N ARG A 463 3.52 29.59 2.83
CA ARG A 463 4.53 30.60 3.20
C ARG A 463 5.49 30.08 4.27
N GLY A 464 5.93 28.84 4.12
CA GLY A 464 6.94 28.22 4.95
C GLY A 464 6.41 27.42 6.15
N LYS A 465 5.10 27.18 6.25
CA LYS A 465 4.52 26.30 7.27
C LYS A 465 4.76 24.84 6.89
N LYS A 466 5.34 24.07 7.82
CA LYS A 466 5.52 22.62 7.72
C LYS A 466 4.26 21.94 8.22
N ILE A 467 3.45 21.45 7.29
CA ILE A 467 2.18 20.77 7.59
C ILE A 467 2.28 19.35 7.04
N ARG A 468 2.24 18.39 7.96
CA ARG A 468 2.41 16.97 7.64
C ARG A 468 1.25 16.45 6.78
N PRO A 469 1.51 15.80 5.64
CA PRO A 469 0.47 15.18 4.84
C PRO A 469 -0.12 13.97 5.57
N HIS A 470 -1.44 13.82 5.51
CA HIS A 470 -2.15 12.69 6.10
C HIS A 470 -3.38 12.30 5.27
N LEU A 471 -3.75 11.02 5.32
CA LEU A 471 -4.82 10.40 4.55
C LEU A 471 -6.04 10.08 5.40
N VAL A 472 -5.85 9.78 6.68
CA VAL A 472 -6.94 9.54 7.63
C VAL A 472 -7.23 10.83 8.40
N LYS A 473 -8.49 11.29 8.37
CA LYS A 473 -8.92 12.46 9.12
C LYS A 473 -8.62 12.26 10.60
N SER A 474 -7.73 13.07 11.15
CA SER A 474 -7.48 13.09 12.59
C SER A 474 -8.70 13.69 13.31
N ARG A 475 -9.22 13.00 14.32
CA ARG A 475 -10.29 13.55 15.18
C ARG A 475 -9.75 14.52 16.24
N GLU A 476 -8.44 14.52 16.53
CA GLU A 476 -7.92 15.16 17.75
C GLU A 476 -6.61 15.96 17.62
N ASP A 477 -5.91 16.01 16.49
CA ASP A 477 -4.66 16.79 16.39
C ASP A 477 -4.74 17.87 15.31
N GLN A 478 -4.78 19.14 15.72
CA GLN A 478 -4.27 20.21 14.86
C GLN A 478 -2.77 19.93 14.68
N PRO A 479 -2.27 19.71 13.45
CA PRO A 479 -0.86 19.38 13.25
C PRO A 479 0.00 20.49 13.85
N ALA A 480 1.02 20.12 14.62
CA ALA A 480 1.98 21.07 15.17
C ALA A 480 2.65 21.84 14.02
N VAL A 481 2.19 23.07 13.77
CA VAL A 481 2.68 23.88 12.67
C VAL A 481 4.03 24.49 13.05
N SER A 482 5.11 23.82 12.66
CA SER A 482 6.45 24.42 12.65
C SER A 482 6.65 25.22 11.37
N ARG A 483 7.52 26.23 11.37
CA ARG A 483 7.87 27.00 10.17
C ARG A 483 9.33 26.75 9.79
N ILE A 484 9.63 26.86 8.50
CA ILE A 484 11.03 27.02 8.08
C ILE A 484 11.50 28.43 8.40
N ASP A 485 12.81 28.55 8.63
CA ASP A 485 13.47 29.82 8.86
C ASP A 485 13.77 30.51 7.50
N LEU A 486 12.70 31.01 6.86
CA LEU A 486 12.78 31.82 5.65
C LEU A 486 11.81 33.00 5.74
N PRO A 487 12.25 34.23 5.41
CA PRO A 487 11.37 35.38 5.27
C PRO A 487 10.26 35.12 4.23
N GLU A 488 9.02 35.48 4.56
CA GLU A 488 7.88 35.36 3.63
C GLU A 488 8.11 36.16 2.34
N SER A 489 8.81 37.31 2.42
CA SER A 489 9.16 38.13 1.27
C SER A 489 9.99 37.39 0.22
N ILE A 490 10.91 36.50 0.65
CA ILE A 490 11.70 35.65 -0.25
C ILE A 490 10.81 34.60 -0.92
N ILE A 491 9.90 34.00 -0.17
CA ILE A 491 8.96 33.01 -0.70
C ILE A 491 8.06 33.65 -1.76
N GLU A 492 7.52 34.84 -1.49
CA GLU A 492 6.63 35.55 -2.42
C GLU A 492 7.29 35.88 -3.77
N LYS A 493 8.60 36.13 -3.81
CA LYS A 493 9.34 36.33 -5.07
C LYS A 493 9.40 35.06 -5.93
N VAL A 494 9.53 33.90 -5.28
CA VAL A 494 9.48 32.61 -5.96
C VAL A 494 8.07 32.29 -6.42
N VAL A 495 7.06 32.58 -5.58
CA VAL A 495 5.63 32.47 -5.92
C VAL A 495 5.28 33.34 -7.13
N GLU A 496 5.80 34.57 -7.21
CA GLU A 496 5.60 35.43 -8.38
C GLU A 496 6.13 34.78 -9.66
N GLY A 497 7.33 34.21 -9.63
CA GLY A 497 7.89 33.46 -10.75
C GLY A 497 7.04 32.24 -11.14
N MET A 498 6.52 31.51 -10.15
CA MET A 498 5.62 30.38 -10.35
C MET A 498 4.27 30.80 -10.96
N TRP A 499 3.72 31.92 -10.51
CA TRP A 499 2.50 32.52 -11.07
C TRP A 499 2.72 32.93 -12.52
N ARG A 500 3.81 33.63 -12.82
CA ARG A 500 4.16 34.01 -14.21
C ARG A 500 4.35 32.79 -15.11
N SER A 501 4.86 31.68 -14.58
CA SER A 501 5.03 30.43 -15.34
C SER A 501 3.71 29.90 -15.90
N VAL A 502 2.58 30.13 -15.22
CA VAL A 502 1.27 29.62 -15.64
C VAL A 502 0.42 30.72 -16.30
N ASN A 503 0.38 31.92 -15.71
CA ASN A 503 -0.55 32.99 -16.09
C ASN A 503 0.03 34.00 -17.09
N ASN A 504 1.33 33.96 -17.37
CA ASN A 504 2.00 34.93 -18.25
C ASN A 504 2.76 34.26 -19.40
N GLN A 505 2.09 33.34 -20.12
CA GLN A 505 2.66 32.62 -21.28
C GLN A 505 4.00 31.92 -20.98
N GLY A 506 4.16 31.45 -19.74
CA GLY A 506 5.34 30.68 -19.33
C GLY A 506 5.20 29.19 -19.62
N THR A 507 6.16 28.40 -19.14
CA THR A 507 6.21 26.95 -19.42
C THR A 507 5.03 26.15 -18.84
N GLY A 508 4.33 26.68 -17.82
CA GLY A 508 3.24 26.03 -17.11
C GLY A 508 1.85 26.37 -17.62
N GLN A 509 1.71 27.06 -18.76
CA GLN A 509 0.44 27.55 -19.29
C GLN A 509 -0.66 26.48 -19.41
N GLY A 510 -0.30 25.20 -19.61
CA GLY A 510 -1.27 24.10 -19.63
C GLY A 510 -2.09 23.94 -18.35
N ALA A 511 -1.59 24.45 -17.21
CA ALA A 511 -2.29 24.43 -15.92
C ALA A 511 -3.16 25.67 -15.66
N TYR A 512 -3.23 26.61 -16.61
CA TYR A 512 -3.97 27.86 -16.44
C TYR A 512 -5.47 27.60 -16.24
N GLN A 513 -6.06 28.29 -15.26
CA GLN A 513 -7.48 28.20 -14.98
C GLN A 513 -8.09 29.61 -14.77
N PRO A 514 -9.03 30.05 -15.63
CA PRO A 514 -9.61 31.40 -15.53
C PRO A 514 -10.29 31.65 -14.19
N GLY A 515 -9.89 32.72 -13.49
CA GLY A 515 -10.42 33.08 -12.17
C GLY A 515 -9.99 32.15 -11.04
N PHE A 516 -8.89 31.42 -11.22
CA PHE A 516 -8.27 30.56 -10.20
C PHE A 516 -6.76 30.61 -10.40
N ASP A 517 -6.13 31.63 -9.83
CA ASP A 517 -4.73 31.97 -10.07
C ASP A 517 -3.78 30.85 -9.65
N VAL A 518 -3.36 30.03 -10.62
CA VAL A 518 -2.45 28.90 -10.38
C VAL A 518 -1.01 29.39 -10.37
N CYS A 519 -0.25 28.99 -9.35
CA CYS A 519 1.20 29.15 -9.30
C CYS A 519 1.85 27.80 -9.52
N GLY A 520 2.73 27.65 -10.52
CA GLY A 520 3.31 26.35 -10.82
C GLY A 520 4.70 26.36 -11.42
N LYS A 521 5.33 25.19 -11.41
CA LYS A 521 6.63 24.94 -12.02
C LYS A 521 6.63 23.61 -12.76
N THR A 522 7.00 23.66 -14.03
CA THR A 522 7.24 22.45 -14.84
C THR A 522 8.64 21.87 -14.59
N GLY A 523 8.76 20.57 -14.81
CA GLY A 523 10.02 19.85 -14.87
C GLY A 523 10.04 18.86 -16.04
N SER A 524 11.23 18.65 -16.58
CA SER A 524 11.50 17.60 -17.57
C SER A 524 12.83 16.97 -17.20
N THR A 525 12.87 15.66 -17.04
CA THR A 525 14.10 14.96 -16.65
C THR A 525 14.50 13.92 -17.69
N GLN A 526 15.76 13.99 -18.12
CA GLN A 526 16.34 13.05 -19.08
C GLN A 526 16.82 11.80 -18.35
N LEU A 527 16.43 10.62 -18.87
CA LEU A 527 16.81 9.31 -18.32
C LEU A 527 18.18 8.82 -18.79
N ILE A 528 18.72 9.43 -19.84
CA ILE A 528 20.00 9.09 -20.44
C ILE A 528 20.79 10.38 -20.72
N SER A 529 22.12 10.29 -20.63
CA SER A 529 22.99 11.42 -20.98
C SER A 529 22.81 11.79 -22.46
N ARG A 530 22.96 13.08 -22.79
CA ARG A 530 22.76 13.58 -24.16
C ARG A 530 23.61 12.84 -25.19
N GLU A 531 24.86 12.55 -24.84
CA GLU A 531 25.79 11.77 -25.67
C GLU A 531 25.31 10.33 -25.92
N THR A 532 24.70 9.70 -24.90
CA THR A 532 24.14 8.34 -25.03
C THR A 532 22.84 8.36 -25.83
N ALA A 533 22.02 9.40 -25.67
CA ALA A 533 20.82 9.62 -26.47
C ALA A 533 21.16 9.83 -27.95
N GLU A 534 22.16 10.65 -28.25
CA GLU A 534 22.64 10.90 -29.61
C GLU A 534 23.19 9.61 -30.25
N ARG A 535 23.99 8.81 -29.53
CA ARG A 535 24.47 7.50 -30.00
C ARG A 535 23.36 6.47 -30.23
N LEU A 536 22.33 6.43 -29.37
CA LEU A 536 21.19 5.53 -29.50
C LEU A 536 20.30 5.91 -30.69
N THR A 537 20.07 7.21 -30.88
CA THR A 537 19.30 7.75 -32.01
C THR A 537 20.00 7.45 -33.34
N GLN A 538 21.33 7.61 -33.39
CA GLN A 538 22.14 7.23 -34.56
C GLN A 538 22.12 5.72 -34.89
N ARG A 539 21.75 4.88 -33.91
CA ARG A 539 21.63 3.42 -34.07
C ARG A 539 20.18 2.95 -34.29
N GLY A 540 19.24 3.87 -34.50
CA GLY A 540 17.82 3.54 -34.73
C GLY A 540 17.06 3.06 -33.49
N GLY A 541 17.60 3.27 -32.29
CA GLY A 541 16.90 2.94 -31.04
C GLY A 541 15.84 3.98 -30.69
N GLU A 542 14.73 3.54 -30.06
CA GLU A 542 13.73 4.47 -29.51
C GLU A 542 14.35 5.34 -28.41
N LEU A 543 14.24 6.67 -28.57
CA LEU A 543 14.57 7.63 -27.53
C LEU A 543 13.66 7.41 -26.33
N LYS A 544 14.21 6.88 -25.23
CA LYS A 544 13.48 6.81 -23.94
C LYS A 544 13.09 8.23 -23.53
N LYS A 545 11.78 8.48 -23.54
CA LYS A 545 11.17 9.80 -23.35
C LYS A 545 11.49 10.36 -21.95
N THR A 546 11.56 11.68 -21.83
CA THR A 546 11.79 12.36 -20.55
C THR A 546 10.64 12.14 -19.57
N HIS A 547 10.92 12.14 -18.27
CA HIS A 547 9.86 12.23 -17.25
C HIS A 547 9.28 13.64 -17.26
N SER A 548 7.95 13.74 -17.27
CA SER A 548 7.19 14.98 -17.31
C SER A 548 6.70 15.32 -15.92
N TRP A 549 7.09 16.47 -15.40
CA TRP A 549 6.73 16.96 -14.08
C TRP A 549 5.95 18.27 -14.15
N PHE A 550 5.00 18.41 -13.25
CA PHE A 550 4.42 19.69 -12.86
C PHE A 550 4.16 19.67 -11.36
N THR A 551 4.46 20.77 -10.69
CA THR A 551 3.96 21.00 -9.34
C THR A 551 3.49 22.44 -9.19
N GLY A 552 2.37 22.64 -8.51
CA GLY A 552 1.81 23.97 -8.30
C GLY A 552 0.71 23.99 -7.26
N PHE A 553 0.22 25.18 -6.95
CA PHE A 553 -0.89 25.41 -6.03
C PHE A 553 -1.81 26.51 -6.53
N ALA A 554 -3.02 26.54 -6.00
CA ALA A 554 -4.01 27.56 -6.32
C ALA A 554 -5.04 27.71 -5.18
N PRO A 555 -5.71 28.86 -5.07
CA PRO A 555 -5.33 30.16 -5.65
C PRO A 555 -3.99 30.69 -5.12
N ARG A 556 -3.42 31.72 -5.77
CA ARG A 556 -2.17 32.37 -5.33
C ARG A 556 -2.25 32.92 -3.91
N ASP A 557 -3.25 33.75 -3.63
CA ASP A 557 -3.28 34.55 -2.39
C ASP A 557 -3.73 33.73 -1.18
N ASN A 558 -4.78 32.92 -1.34
CA ASN A 558 -5.27 31.98 -0.34
C ASN A 558 -5.25 30.54 -0.87
N PRO A 559 -4.10 29.85 -0.86
CA PRO A 559 -3.96 28.50 -1.41
C PRO A 559 -4.84 27.49 -0.69
N GLU A 560 -5.57 26.71 -1.49
CA GLU A 560 -6.50 25.69 -1.01
C GLU A 560 -6.14 24.30 -1.51
N ILE A 561 -5.42 24.21 -2.63
CA ILE A 561 -5.00 22.95 -3.22
C ILE A 561 -3.61 23.08 -3.82
N VAL A 562 -2.77 22.08 -3.54
CA VAL A 562 -1.50 21.80 -4.19
C VAL A 562 -1.69 20.59 -5.08
N VAL A 563 -1.17 20.60 -6.30
CA VAL A 563 -1.20 19.47 -7.22
C VAL A 563 0.20 19.21 -7.76
N THR A 564 0.68 17.98 -7.60
CA THR A 564 1.89 17.46 -8.23
C THR A 564 1.52 16.34 -9.19
N VAL A 565 2.03 16.44 -10.42
CA VAL A 565 1.85 15.44 -11.47
C VAL A 565 3.21 14.98 -11.96
N LEU A 566 3.38 13.66 -12.01
CA LEU A 566 4.47 12.98 -12.68
C LEU A 566 3.90 12.04 -13.73
N VAL A 567 4.41 12.13 -14.96
CA VAL A 567 4.17 11.14 -16.01
C VAL A 567 5.51 10.60 -16.47
N GLU A 568 5.74 9.32 -16.25
CA GLU A 568 6.94 8.64 -16.73
C GLU A 568 6.92 8.59 -18.26
N PHE A 569 8.07 8.82 -18.89
CA PHE A 569 8.17 8.88 -20.35
C PHE A 569 7.17 9.86 -21.00
N GLY A 570 6.67 10.84 -20.24
CA GLY A 570 5.65 11.81 -20.66
C GLY A 570 6.18 12.98 -21.50
N GLY A 571 7.48 13.04 -21.78
CA GLY A 571 8.06 14.12 -22.57
C GLY A 571 8.21 15.41 -21.76
N MET A 572 7.78 16.54 -22.31
CA MET A 572 7.94 17.86 -21.68
C MET A 572 6.87 18.10 -20.61
N GLY A 573 7.29 18.61 -19.43
CA GLY A 573 6.42 18.99 -18.31
C GLY A 573 5.21 19.83 -18.71
N GLY A 574 5.45 20.88 -19.51
CA GLY A 574 4.42 21.82 -19.96
C GLY A 574 3.39 21.24 -20.93
N GLN A 575 3.70 20.16 -21.63
CA GLN A 575 2.81 19.56 -22.64
C GLN A 575 1.95 18.42 -22.09
N THR A 576 2.37 17.81 -20.98
CA THR A 576 1.70 16.61 -20.46
C THR A 576 1.31 16.76 -19.00
N ALA A 577 2.27 16.99 -18.09
CA ALA A 577 1.96 17.12 -16.67
C ALA A 577 1.16 18.39 -16.33
N ALA A 578 1.48 19.54 -16.94
CA ALA A 578 0.77 20.80 -16.67
C ALA A 578 -0.72 20.76 -17.10
N PRO A 579 -1.09 20.29 -18.31
CA PRO A 579 -2.50 20.10 -18.69
C PRO A 579 -3.26 19.13 -17.79
N ILE A 580 -2.62 18.05 -17.32
CA ILE A 580 -3.24 17.12 -16.35
C ILE A 580 -3.52 17.88 -15.04
N ALA A 581 -2.55 18.63 -14.52
CA ALA A 581 -2.74 19.42 -13.30
C ALA A 581 -3.85 20.47 -13.46
N GLY A 582 -3.93 21.13 -14.62
CA GLY A 582 -5.00 22.07 -14.96
C GLY A 582 -6.40 21.45 -14.88
N GLN A 583 -6.55 20.19 -15.32
CA GLN A 583 -7.82 19.47 -15.19
C GLN A 583 -8.19 19.16 -13.73
N ILE A 584 -7.21 18.86 -12.88
CA ILE A 584 -7.45 18.66 -11.44
C ILE A 584 -7.83 19.98 -10.75
N PHE A 585 -7.11 21.08 -11.02
CA PHE A 585 -7.47 22.40 -10.50
C PHE A 585 -8.86 22.83 -10.95
N LYS A 586 -9.21 22.57 -12.23
CA LYS A 586 -10.55 22.82 -12.75
C LYS A 586 -11.61 22.02 -12.00
N ALA A 587 -11.42 20.71 -11.84
CA ALA A 587 -12.36 19.84 -11.13
C ALA A 587 -12.54 20.25 -9.67
N TYR A 588 -11.44 20.59 -8.98
CA TYR A 588 -11.48 21.10 -7.61
C TYR A 588 -12.28 22.41 -7.52
N ARG A 589 -11.99 23.38 -8.39
CA ARG A 589 -12.67 24.69 -8.40
C ARG A 589 -14.17 24.54 -8.68
N GLU A 590 -14.54 23.69 -9.64
CA GLU A 590 -15.95 23.43 -9.98
C GLU A 590 -16.70 22.79 -8.82
N LYS A 591 -16.05 21.90 -8.06
CA LYS A 591 -16.65 21.23 -6.90
C LYS A 591 -16.74 22.13 -5.66
N TYR A 592 -15.66 22.83 -5.30
CA TYR A 592 -15.56 23.50 -3.99
C TYR A 592 -15.77 25.02 -4.04
N VAL A 593 -15.29 25.69 -5.07
CA VAL A 593 -15.32 27.17 -5.12
C VAL A 593 -16.67 27.65 -5.63
N ARG A 594 -17.15 27.13 -6.77
CA ARG A 594 -18.44 27.55 -7.34
C ARG A 594 -19.65 27.22 -6.47
N GLN A 595 -19.62 26.12 -5.72
CA GLN A 595 -20.73 25.76 -4.84
C GLN A 595 -20.86 26.72 -3.64
N THR A 596 -19.73 27.30 -3.19
CA THR A 596 -19.73 28.25 -2.07
C THR A 596 -20.28 29.62 -2.50
N ASP A 597 -20.05 30.04 -3.75
CA ASP A 597 -20.61 31.27 -4.30
C ASP A 597 -22.13 31.15 -4.51
N ILE A 598 -22.63 30.00 -5.01
CA ILE A 598 -24.06 29.75 -5.21
C ILE A 598 -24.85 29.63 -3.89
N GLN A 599 -24.21 29.23 -2.79
CA GLN A 599 -24.84 29.17 -1.46
C GLN A 599 -24.83 30.52 -0.71
N ARG A 600 -24.09 31.51 -1.21
CA ARG A 600 -23.98 32.85 -0.63
C ARG A 600 -24.88 33.88 -1.32
N ASP A 601 -25.32 33.59 -2.53
CA ASP A 601 -26.40 34.28 -3.26
C ASP A 601 -27.76 33.66 -2.93
#